data_AF-A0A9X2W5A2-F1
#
_entry.id   AF-A0A9X2W5A2-F1
#
_cell.length_a   1.000
_cell.length_b   1.000
_cell.length_c   1.000
_cell.angle_alpha   90.00
_cell.angle_beta   90.00
_cell.angle_gamma   90.00
#
_symmetry.space_group_name_H-M   'P 1'
#
loop_
_entity.id
_entity.type
_entity.pdbx_description
1 polymer ?
#
loop_
_entity_poly.entity_id
_entity_poly.type
_entity_poly.pdbx_seq_one_letter_code
_entity_poly.pdbx_strand_id
1 'polypeptide(L)'
;MDTSEHCKEVYAYFGLAMYRAQCVEQSIVQLLIFFDFFTKNVTAFSTRDKWEADFDRFDKGLSEKTMGQLFKLIRKLEILDNDIEVKLSSALKKRNWLAHSFFVEHAIDFISENGRNNMIKELNDSIDIFNSAEDILNPISRNASLKYGLTDEILDKIKSEMYECAKTDR
;
A
#
# COMPACT_ATOMS: atom_id res chain seq x y z
N MET A 1 -27.87 -2.59 -18.18
CA MET A 1 -27.51 -3.51 -17.08
C MET A 1 -28.61 -3.47 -16.03
N ASP A 2 -28.81 -4.49 -15.19
CA ASP A 2 -29.75 -4.34 -14.05
C ASP A 2 -29.23 -3.24 -13.10
N THR A 3 -30.13 -2.42 -12.55
CA THR A 3 -29.73 -1.28 -11.71
C THR A 3 -29.01 -1.75 -10.45
N SER A 4 -29.46 -2.85 -9.83
CA SER A 4 -28.80 -3.42 -8.67
C SER A 4 -27.40 -3.93 -9.02
N GLU A 5 -27.26 -4.62 -10.16
CA GLU A 5 -25.94 -5.04 -10.64
C GLU A 5 -25.00 -3.85 -10.89
N HIS A 6 -25.49 -2.78 -11.53
CA HIS A 6 -24.63 -1.63 -11.83
C HIS A 6 -24.22 -0.86 -10.56
N CYS A 7 -25.08 -0.81 -9.53
CA CYS A 7 -24.68 -0.28 -8.23
C CYS A 7 -23.57 -1.12 -7.55
N LYS A 8 -23.64 -2.45 -7.66
CA LYS A 8 -22.58 -3.34 -7.15
C LYS A 8 -21.24 -3.09 -7.83
N GLU A 9 -21.26 -2.79 -9.12
CA GLU A 9 -20.05 -2.48 -9.88
C GLU A 9 -19.34 -1.23 -9.33
N VAL A 10 -20.09 -0.15 -9.03
CA VAL A 10 -19.52 1.04 -8.39
C VAL A 10 -18.87 0.68 -7.05
N TYR A 11 -19.52 -0.15 -6.22
CA TYR A 11 -18.93 -0.60 -4.96
C TYR A 11 -17.69 -1.47 -5.17
N ALA A 12 -17.68 -2.33 -6.19
CA ALA A 12 -16.52 -3.16 -6.52
C ALA A 12 -15.32 -2.32 -6.96
N TYR A 13 -15.53 -1.32 -7.83
CA TYR A 13 -14.47 -0.39 -8.24
C TYR A 13 -14.00 0.49 -7.07
N PHE A 14 -14.90 0.90 -6.19
CA PHE A 14 -14.52 1.63 -4.98
C PHE A 14 -13.64 0.76 -4.05
N GLY A 15 -14.05 -0.49 -3.84
CA GLY A 15 -13.27 -1.47 -3.08
C GLY A 15 -11.88 -1.70 -3.69
N LEU A 16 -11.80 -1.84 -5.01
CA LEU A 16 -10.53 -1.97 -5.74
C LEU A 16 -9.65 -0.73 -5.58
N ALA A 17 -10.23 0.48 -5.70
CA ALA A 17 -9.49 1.74 -5.50
C ALA A 17 -8.93 1.85 -4.08
N MET A 18 -9.72 1.53 -3.06
CA MET A 18 -9.27 1.52 -1.66
C MET A 18 -8.22 0.44 -1.39
N TYR A 19 -8.38 -0.76 -1.97
CA TYR A 19 -7.37 -1.81 -1.91
C TYR A 19 -6.03 -1.32 -2.50
N ARG A 20 -6.05 -0.69 -3.67
CA ARG A 20 -4.83 -0.15 -4.30
C ARG A 20 -4.21 0.98 -3.48
N ALA A 21 -5.03 1.83 -2.86
CA ALA A 21 -4.54 2.84 -1.93
C ALA A 21 -3.80 2.19 -0.73
N GLN A 22 -4.33 1.09 -0.20
CA GLN A 22 -3.69 0.32 0.87
C GLN A 22 -2.39 -0.35 0.40
N CYS A 23 -2.29 -0.80 -0.85
CA CYS A 23 -1.02 -1.29 -1.41
C CYS A 23 0.06 -0.20 -1.36
N VAL A 24 -0.26 1.05 -1.71
CA VAL A 24 0.70 2.17 -1.57
C VAL A 24 1.13 2.38 -0.12
N GLU A 25 0.20 2.28 0.85
CA GLU A 25 0.54 2.34 2.28
C GLU A 25 1.54 1.25 2.66
N GLN A 26 1.32 0.02 2.20
CA GLN A 26 2.22 -1.10 2.45
C GLN A 26 3.58 -0.95 1.76
N SER A 27 3.64 -0.40 0.56
CA SER A 27 4.92 -0.09 -0.09
C SER A 27 5.72 0.95 0.70
N ILE A 28 5.06 1.94 1.30
CA ILE A 28 5.74 2.89 2.22
C ILE A 28 6.25 2.18 3.48
N VAL A 29 5.46 1.26 4.06
CA VAL A 29 5.90 0.44 5.21
C VAL A 29 7.13 -0.39 4.87
N GLN A 30 7.16 -1.05 3.72
CA GLN A 30 8.34 -1.82 3.28
C GLN A 30 9.59 -0.95 3.15
N LEU A 31 9.46 0.26 2.62
CA LEU A 31 10.58 1.21 2.57
C LEU A 31 11.03 1.61 3.98
N LEU A 32 10.12 1.90 4.90
CA LEU A 32 10.46 2.18 6.30
C LEU A 32 11.18 1.00 6.96
N ILE A 33 10.76 -0.24 6.70
CA ILE A 33 11.46 -1.43 7.20
C ILE A 33 12.92 -1.42 6.72
N PHE A 34 13.19 -1.28 5.42
CA PHE A 34 14.55 -1.41 4.91
C PHE A 34 15.44 -0.19 5.16
N PHE A 35 14.89 1.01 5.10
CA PHE A 35 15.66 2.26 5.19
C PHE A 35 15.72 2.84 6.61
N ASP A 36 14.76 2.51 7.48
CA ASP A 36 14.79 2.91 8.89
C ASP A 36 15.23 1.74 9.79
N PHE A 37 14.41 0.69 9.87
CA PHE A 37 14.63 -0.39 10.84
C PHE A 37 15.92 -1.16 10.55
N PHE A 38 16.09 -1.69 9.35
CA PHE A 38 17.28 -2.49 9.01
C PHE A 38 18.56 -1.67 9.11
N THR A 39 18.58 -0.44 8.57
CA THR A 39 19.76 0.45 8.65
C THR A 39 20.24 0.66 10.08
N LYS A 40 19.31 0.79 11.05
CA LYS A 40 19.65 1.02 12.46
C LYS A 40 19.96 -0.24 13.25
N ASN A 41 19.35 -1.37 12.91
CA ASN A 41 19.37 -2.56 13.77
C ASN A 41 20.30 -3.66 13.28
N VAL A 42 20.62 -3.76 11.98
CA VAL A 42 21.44 -4.86 11.44
C VAL A 42 22.83 -4.90 12.08
N THR A 43 23.46 -3.75 12.29
CA THR A 43 24.80 -3.66 12.92
C THR A 43 24.78 -3.95 14.42
N ALA A 44 23.60 -3.83 15.06
CA ALA A 44 23.38 -4.10 16.47
C ALA A 44 22.76 -5.49 16.72
N PHE A 45 22.71 -6.34 15.69
CA PHE A 45 22.17 -7.70 15.80
C PHE A 45 22.93 -8.50 16.87
N SER A 46 22.19 -9.27 17.66
CA SER A 46 22.77 -10.07 18.75
C SER A 46 22.11 -11.44 18.85
N THR A 47 20.79 -11.47 19.04
CA THR A 47 20.00 -12.71 19.10
C THR A 47 18.74 -12.58 18.24
N ARG A 48 18.23 -13.73 17.80
CA ARG A 48 16.99 -13.81 17.03
C ARG A 48 15.79 -13.27 17.81
N ASP A 49 15.63 -13.71 19.06
CA ASP A 49 14.49 -13.30 19.91
C ASP A 49 14.46 -11.78 20.13
N LYS A 50 15.62 -11.15 20.35
CA LYS A 50 15.69 -9.70 20.48
C LYS A 50 15.31 -9.01 19.17
N TRP A 51 15.83 -9.50 18.03
CA TRP A 51 15.52 -8.95 16.71
C TRP A 51 14.03 -9.03 16.40
N GLU A 52 13.40 -10.18 16.61
CA GLU A 52 11.96 -10.37 16.41
C GLU A 52 11.15 -9.43 17.31
N ALA A 53 11.50 -9.33 18.60
CA ALA A 53 10.82 -8.41 19.51
C ALA A 53 11.00 -6.92 19.15
N ASP A 54 12.17 -6.52 18.65
CA ASP A 54 12.43 -5.16 18.16
C ASP A 54 11.64 -4.89 16.87
N PHE A 55 11.59 -5.84 15.95
CA PHE A 55 10.83 -5.75 14.70
C PHE A 55 9.33 -5.67 14.97
N ASP A 56 8.78 -6.54 15.82
CA ASP A 56 7.35 -6.55 16.18
C ASP A 56 6.92 -5.21 16.79
N ARG A 57 7.77 -4.60 17.64
CA ARG A 57 7.51 -3.27 18.19
C ARG A 57 7.50 -2.20 17.10
N PHE A 58 8.44 -2.27 16.16
CA PHE A 58 8.53 -1.34 15.05
C PHE A 58 7.31 -1.47 14.12
N ASP A 59 7.00 -2.69 13.69
CA ASP A 59 5.89 -3.01 12.79
C ASP A 59 4.54 -2.62 13.40
N LYS A 60 4.29 -2.99 14.66
CA LYS A 60 3.10 -2.54 15.40
C LYS A 60 3.00 -1.02 15.41
N GLY A 61 4.10 -0.33 15.68
CA GLY A 61 4.16 1.12 15.67
C GLY A 61 3.85 1.76 14.31
N LEU A 62 4.13 1.06 13.20
CA LEU A 62 3.75 1.49 11.84
C LEU A 62 2.29 1.15 11.52
N SER A 63 1.80 -0.03 11.92
CA SER A 63 0.44 -0.49 11.64
C SER A 63 -0.66 0.44 12.19
N GLU A 64 -0.38 1.16 13.27
CA GLU A 64 -1.30 2.11 13.90
C GLU A 64 -1.31 3.49 13.20
N LYS A 65 -0.48 3.69 12.16
CA LYS A 65 -0.33 4.98 11.48
C LYS A 65 -1.21 5.07 10.25
N THR A 66 -1.80 6.25 10.05
CA THR A 66 -2.44 6.63 8.78
C THR A 66 -1.41 6.79 7.67
N MET A 67 -1.82 6.65 6.40
CA MET A 67 -0.98 6.95 5.23
C MET A 67 -0.25 8.28 5.34
N GLY A 68 -0.93 9.34 5.82
CA GLY A 68 -0.32 10.65 5.98
C GLY A 68 0.79 10.69 7.04
N GLN A 69 0.69 9.88 8.09
CA GLN A 69 1.76 9.73 9.09
C GLN A 69 2.91 8.88 8.54
N LEU A 70 2.63 7.80 7.82
CA LEU A 70 3.66 7.00 7.13
C LEU A 70 4.44 7.84 6.11
N PHE A 71 3.72 8.65 5.32
CA PHE A 71 4.33 9.56 4.34
C PHE A 71 5.27 10.58 5.01
N LYS A 72 4.87 11.13 6.16
CA LYS A 72 5.75 12.02 6.95
C LYS A 72 7.01 11.34 7.45
N LEU A 73 6.95 10.04 7.77
CA LEU A 73 8.12 9.29 8.23
C LEU A 73 9.10 9.03 7.09
N ILE A 74 8.60 8.57 5.94
CA ILE A 74 9.49 8.23 4.82
C ILE A 74 10.18 9.47 4.24
N ARG A 75 9.52 10.63 4.24
CA ARG A 75 10.13 11.91 3.83
C ARG A 75 11.33 12.31 4.71
N LYS A 76 11.31 11.97 6.00
CA LYS A 76 12.44 12.26 6.91
C LYS A 76 13.67 11.41 6.62
N LEU A 77 13.54 10.33 5.85
CA LEU A 77 14.69 9.51 5.46
C LEU A 77 15.46 10.14 4.29
N GLU A 78 14.93 11.17 3.63
CA GLU A 78 15.56 11.88 2.51
C GLU A 78 15.97 10.95 1.34
N ILE A 79 15.25 9.83 1.18
CA ILE A 79 15.49 8.84 0.10
C ILE A 79 14.60 9.04 -1.14
N LEU A 80 13.64 9.97 -1.06
CA LEU A 80 12.68 10.23 -2.12
C LEU A 80 13.11 11.46 -2.91
N ASP A 81 13.14 11.36 -4.23
CA ASP A 81 13.26 12.54 -5.08
C ASP A 81 11.93 13.31 -5.16
N ASN A 82 11.99 14.50 -5.75
CA ASN A 82 10.83 15.38 -5.86
C ASN A 82 9.68 14.75 -6.66
N ASP A 83 9.97 13.97 -7.70
CA ASP A 83 8.94 13.37 -8.54
C ASP A 83 8.19 12.26 -7.79
N ILE A 84 8.92 11.47 -6.98
CA ILE A 84 8.34 10.48 -6.07
C ILE A 84 7.49 11.18 -5.00
N GLU A 85 7.99 12.27 -4.38
CA GLU A 85 7.23 13.02 -3.37
C GLU A 85 5.92 13.57 -3.95
N VAL A 86 5.94 14.11 -5.16
CA VAL A 86 4.74 14.65 -5.84
C VAL A 86 3.73 13.52 -6.09
N LYS A 87 4.18 12.37 -6.57
CA LYS A 87 3.30 11.22 -6.84
C LYS A 87 2.67 10.66 -5.56
N LEU A 88 3.45 10.49 -4.49
CA LEU A 88 2.92 10.04 -3.20
C LEU A 88 1.98 11.07 -2.56
N SER A 89 2.26 12.36 -2.75
CA SER A 89 1.34 13.42 -2.31
C SER A 89 0.02 13.37 -3.07
N SER A 90 0.04 13.08 -4.37
CA SER A 90 -1.17 12.88 -5.18
C SER A 90 -1.97 11.66 -4.71
N ALA A 91 -1.29 10.52 -4.51
CA ALA A 91 -1.91 9.31 -3.98
C ALA A 91 -2.55 9.55 -2.60
N LEU A 92 -1.85 10.20 -1.67
CA LEU A 92 -2.38 10.54 -0.35
C LEU A 92 -3.65 11.40 -0.44
N LYS A 93 -3.63 12.45 -1.29
CA LYS A 93 -4.80 13.30 -1.51
C LYS A 93 -5.98 12.49 -2.05
N LYS A 94 -5.75 11.64 -3.05
CA LYS A 94 -6.81 10.84 -3.66
C LYS A 94 -7.37 9.79 -2.69
N ARG A 95 -6.53 9.12 -1.92
CA ARG A 95 -6.94 8.19 -0.85
C ARG A 95 -7.81 8.88 0.20
N ASN A 96 -7.41 10.07 0.64
CA ASN A 96 -8.20 10.84 1.61
C ASN A 96 -9.57 11.24 1.03
N TRP A 97 -9.61 11.69 -0.23
CA TRP A 97 -10.87 12.00 -0.90
C TRP A 97 -11.78 10.77 -1.04
N LEU A 98 -11.24 9.61 -1.43
CA LEU A 98 -12.00 8.35 -1.50
C LEU A 98 -12.60 7.99 -0.12
N ALA A 99 -11.80 8.09 0.94
CA ALA A 99 -12.21 7.69 2.28
C ALA A 99 -13.22 8.64 2.93
N HIS A 100 -13.24 9.92 2.56
CA HIS A 100 -14.01 10.94 3.26
C HIS A 100 -15.15 11.56 2.45
N SER A 101 -15.03 11.62 1.12
CA SER A 101 -15.89 12.49 0.31
C SER A 101 -16.55 11.82 -0.88
N PHE A 102 -15.97 10.75 -1.45
CA PHE A 102 -16.40 10.17 -2.73
C PHE A 102 -17.92 9.98 -2.87
N PHE A 103 -18.54 9.17 -2.02
CA PHE A 103 -19.97 8.90 -2.13
C PHE A 103 -20.85 10.11 -1.79
N VAL A 104 -20.37 11.03 -0.95
CA VAL A 104 -21.11 12.25 -0.60
C VAL A 104 -21.15 13.19 -1.79
N GLU A 105 -20.03 13.38 -2.47
CA GLU A 105 -19.92 14.24 -3.65
C GLU A 105 -20.69 13.67 -4.84
N HIS A 106 -20.79 12.34 -4.96
CA HIS A 106 -21.50 11.66 -6.05
C HIS A 106 -22.91 11.16 -5.71
N ALA A 107 -23.54 11.67 -4.65
CA ALA A 107 -24.85 11.20 -4.21
C ALA A 107 -25.93 11.30 -5.31
N ILE A 108 -25.89 12.36 -6.13
CA ILE A 108 -26.81 12.54 -7.26
C ILE A 108 -26.43 11.64 -8.44
N ASP A 109 -25.13 11.53 -8.75
CA ASP A 109 -24.62 10.71 -9.85
C ASP A 109 -25.03 9.24 -9.68
N PHE A 110 -24.96 8.73 -8.46
CA PHE A 110 -25.25 7.34 -8.12
C PHE A 110 -26.67 6.89 -8.52
N ILE A 111 -27.63 7.82 -8.61
CA ILE A 111 -29.03 7.53 -8.94
C ILE A 111 -29.17 7.08 -10.40
N SER A 112 -28.36 7.64 -11.32
CA SER A 112 -28.48 7.39 -12.76
C SER A 112 -27.41 6.43 -13.27
N GLU A 113 -27.72 5.66 -14.31
CA GLU A 113 -26.73 4.80 -14.96
C GLU A 113 -25.56 5.60 -15.54
N ASN A 114 -25.82 6.76 -16.16
CA ASN A 114 -24.77 7.63 -16.68
C ASN A 114 -23.86 8.19 -15.57
N GLY A 115 -24.44 8.60 -14.43
CA GLY A 115 -23.67 9.07 -13.28
C GLY A 115 -22.83 7.96 -12.66
N ARG A 116 -23.37 6.75 -12.51
CA ARG A 116 -22.59 5.58 -12.07
C ARG A 116 -21.43 5.24 -13.02
N ASN A 117 -21.63 5.36 -14.33
CA ASN A 117 -20.52 5.19 -15.30
C ASN A 117 -19.41 6.23 -15.08
N ASN A 118 -19.77 7.49 -14.79
CA ASN A 118 -18.77 8.53 -14.47
C ASN A 118 -18.03 8.22 -13.16
N MET A 119 -18.74 7.76 -12.14
CA MET A 119 -18.13 7.33 -10.88
C MET A 119 -17.13 6.18 -11.10
N ILE A 120 -17.50 5.17 -11.89
CA ILE A 120 -16.60 4.04 -12.21
C ILE A 120 -15.36 4.54 -12.96
N LYS A 121 -15.53 5.48 -13.89
CA LYS A 121 -14.39 6.08 -14.60
C LYS A 121 -13.43 6.80 -13.63
N GLU A 122 -13.94 7.63 -12.73
CA GLU A 122 -13.10 8.34 -11.76
C GLU A 122 -12.42 7.39 -10.75
N LEU A 123 -13.07 6.29 -10.41
CA LEU A 123 -12.46 5.22 -9.61
C LEU A 123 -11.32 4.53 -10.35
N ASN A 124 -11.45 4.28 -11.65
CA ASN A 124 -10.34 3.78 -12.48
C ASN A 124 -9.18 4.76 -12.54
N ASP A 125 -9.45 6.05 -12.76
CA ASP A 125 -8.40 7.08 -12.74
C ASP A 125 -7.67 7.10 -11.38
N SER A 126 -8.39 6.85 -10.29
CA SER A 126 -7.82 6.74 -8.94
C SER A 126 -6.95 5.49 -8.78
N ILE A 127 -7.40 4.35 -9.32
CA ILE A 127 -6.63 3.10 -9.36
C ILE A 127 -5.31 3.31 -10.10
N ASP A 128 -5.33 4.02 -11.23
CA ASP A 128 -4.13 4.29 -12.03
C ASP A 128 -3.12 5.19 -11.28
N ILE A 129 -3.61 6.16 -10.50
CA ILE A 129 -2.75 6.97 -9.60
C ILE A 129 -2.04 6.08 -8.58
N PHE A 130 -2.76 5.14 -7.96
CA PHE A 130 -2.18 4.24 -6.96
C PHE A 130 -1.20 3.23 -7.58
N ASN A 131 -1.56 2.60 -8.70
CA ASN A 131 -0.67 1.70 -9.43
C ASN A 131 0.61 2.42 -9.83
N SER A 132 0.50 3.63 -10.37
CA SER A 132 1.66 4.44 -10.76
C SER A 132 2.58 4.79 -9.59
N ALA A 133 2.04 4.95 -8.38
CA ALA A 133 2.84 5.13 -7.18
C ALA A 133 3.56 3.84 -6.79
N GLU A 134 2.86 2.70 -6.83
CA GLU A 134 3.41 1.38 -6.53
C GLU A 134 4.54 0.98 -7.49
N ASP A 135 4.34 1.20 -8.79
CA ASP A 135 5.31 0.92 -9.86
C ASP A 135 6.66 1.62 -9.61
N ILE A 136 6.64 2.74 -8.88
CA ILE A 136 7.84 3.49 -8.51
C ILE A 136 8.43 3.02 -7.19
N LEU A 137 7.59 2.72 -6.19
CA LEU A 137 8.09 2.31 -4.88
C LEU A 137 8.62 0.87 -4.85
N ASN A 138 7.97 -0.04 -5.59
CA ASN A 138 8.29 -1.47 -5.56
C ASN A 138 9.73 -1.78 -6.00
N PRO A 139 10.28 -1.18 -7.07
CA PRO A 139 11.70 -1.35 -7.40
C PRO A 139 12.65 -0.86 -6.30
N ILE A 140 12.29 0.22 -5.58
CA ILE A 140 13.12 0.79 -4.51
C ILE A 140 13.17 -0.18 -3.33
N SER A 141 12.01 -0.66 -2.85
CA SER A 141 11.96 -1.63 -1.76
C SER A 141 12.65 -2.94 -2.15
N ARG A 142 12.47 -3.38 -3.40
CA ARG A 142 13.12 -4.59 -3.92
C ARG A 142 14.64 -4.48 -3.97
N ASN A 143 15.17 -3.36 -4.45
CA ASN A 143 16.62 -3.13 -4.45
C ASN A 143 17.18 -3.07 -3.02
N ALA A 144 16.44 -2.46 -2.10
CA ALA A 144 16.83 -2.43 -0.69
C ALA A 144 16.81 -3.83 -0.04
N SER A 145 15.82 -4.67 -0.36
CA SER A 145 15.73 -6.02 0.18
C SER A 145 16.88 -6.93 -0.29
N LEU A 146 17.31 -6.79 -1.55
CA LEU A 146 18.45 -7.53 -2.10
C LEU A 146 19.74 -7.26 -1.33
N LYS A 147 19.95 -6.01 -0.86
CA LYS A 147 21.11 -5.65 -0.02
C LYS A 147 21.18 -6.47 1.27
N TYR A 148 20.03 -6.90 1.78
CA TYR A 148 19.92 -7.70 3.00
C TYR A 148 19.74 -9.20 2.71
N GLY A 149 19.99 -9.64 1.47
CA GLY A 149 20.01 -11.04 1.09
C GLY A 149 18.65 -11.62 0.70
N LEU A 150 17.59 -10.81 0.60
CA LEU A 150 16.27 -11.29 0.18
C LEU A 150 16.21 -11.42 -1.36
N THR A 151 16.77 -12.51 -1.88
CA THR A 151 16.79 -12.84 -3.32
C THR A 151 15.47 -13.48 -3.78
N ASP A 152 15.28 -13.62 -5.09
CA ASP A 152 14.11 -14.31 -5.65
C ASP A 152 14.01 -15.76 -5.16
N GLU A 153 15.14 -16.46 -5.08
CA GLU A 153 15.17 -17.85 -4.61
C GLU A 153 14.69 -17.96 -3.15
N ILE A 154 15.07 -16.99 -2.30
CA ILE A 154 14.60 -16.95 -0.90
C ILE A 154 13.12 -16.61 -0.85
N LEU A 155 12.66 -15.62 -1.64
CA LEU A 155 11.25 -15.24 -1.70
C LEU A 155 10.37 -16.39 -2.18
N ASP A 156 10.79 -17.10 -3.22
CA ASP A 156 10.06 -18.25 -3.76
C ASP A 156 10.00 -19.41 -2.75
N LYS A 157 11.08 -19.61 -1.99
CA LYS A 157 11.11 -20.59 -0.90
C LYS A 157 10.12 -20.20 0.20
N ILE A 158 10.16 -18.95 0.70
CA ILE A 158 9.22 -18.45 1.72
C ILE A 158 7.78 -18.59 1.23
N LYS A 159 7.50 -18.19 -0.02
CA LYS A 159 6.18 -18.28 -0.62
C LYS A 159 5.67 -19.72 -0.69
N SER A 160 6.55 -20.66 -1.06
CA SER A 160 6.21 -22.09 -1.12
C SER A 160 5.88 -22.64 0.27
N GLU A 161 6.69 -22.30 1.28
CA GLU A 161 6.44 -22.69 2.68
C GLU A 161 5.10 -22.14 3.19
N MET A 162 4.79 -20.87 2.90
CA MET A 162 3.51 -20.26 3.25
C MET A 162 2.31 -20.96 2.59
N TYR A 163 2.43 -21.35 1.31
CA TYR A 163 1.38 -22.10 0.62
C TYR A 163 1.13 -23.47 1.25
N GLU A 164 2.19 -24.19 1.63
CA GLU A 164 2.05 -25.49 2.27
C GLU A 164 1.39 -25.37 3.66
N CYS A 165 1.81 -24.40 4.48
CA CYS A 165 1.14 -24.13 5.77
C CYS A 165 -0.36 -23.81 5.59
N ALA A 166 -0.70 -22.97 4.60
CA ALA A 166 -2.09 -22.61 4.32
C ALA A 166 -2.95 -23.79 3.82
N LYS A 167 -2.33 -24.84 3.25
CA LYS A 167 -3.03 -26.07 2.86
C LYS A 167 -3.29 -26.99 4.05
N THR A 168 -2.39 -27.00 5.04
CA THR A 168 -2.51 -27.85 6.24
C THR A 168 -3.48 -27.29 7.29
N ASP A 169 -3.76 -25.99 7.25
CA ASP A 169 -4.69 -25.30 8.17
C ASP A 169 -6.17 -25.37 7.71
N ARG A 170 -6.52 -26.25 6.76
CA ARG A 170 -7.89 -26.54 6.31
C ARG A 170 -8.27 -27.98 6.60
#